data_AF-A0A538QEU1-F1
#
_entry.id   AF-A0A538QEU1-F1
#
_cell.length_a   1.000
_cell.length_b   1.000
_cell.length_c   1.000
_cell.angle_alpha   90.00
_cell.angle_beta   90.00
_cell.angle_gamma   90.00
#
_symmetry.space_group_name_H-M   'P 1'
#
loop_
_entity.id
_entity.type
_entity.pdbx_description
1 polymer ?
#
loop_
_entity_poly.entity_id
_entity_poly.type
_entity_poly.pdbx_seq_one_letter_code
_entity_poly.pdbx_strand_id
1 'polypeptide(L)' 'MSKLVPLSESHLRRAVSEYVAHYHGERNHQGVGNRLLVTAEQPMRSANSNAPVERRERLGGLLNFYYRRAA' A
#
# COMPACT_ATOMS: atom_id res chain seq x y z
N MET A 1 -2.13 12.90 -11.96
CA MET A 1 -1.83 11.51 -12.38
C MET A 1 -0.33 11.37 -12.48
N SER A 2 0.28 10.55 -11.62
CA SER A 2 1.67 10.11 -11.76
C SER A 2 1.77 9.06 -12.87
N LYS A 3 2.84 9.10 -13.67
CA LYS A 3 3.11 8.15 -14.77
C LYS A 3 4.46 7.48 -14.51
N LEU A 4 4.57 6.20 -14.85
CA LEU A 4 5.81 5.43 -14.79
C LEU A 4 6.18 4.98 -16.20
N VAL A 5 7.45 5.16 -16.58
CA VAL A 5 8.03 4.61 -17.81
C VAL A 5 9.15 3.66 -17.42
N PRO A 6 8.95 2.32 -17.48
CA PRO A 6 10.01 1.36 -17.25
C PRO A 6 11.06 1.44 -18.37
N LEU A 7 12.34 1.52 -18.00
CA LEU A 7 13.44 1.61 -18.98
C LEU A 7 14.04 0.25 -19.37
N SER A 8 13.64 -0.81 -18.68
CA SER A 8 14.09 -2.18 -18.93
C SER A 8 13.03 -3.17 -18.43
N GLU A 9 13.19 -4.44 -18.79
CA GLU A 9 12.39 -5.53 -18.25
C GLU A 9 12.50 -5.62 -16.72
N SER A 10 13.70 -5.44 -16.16
CA SER A 10 13.91 -5.47 -14.71
C SER A 10 13.14 -4.35 -13.99
N HIS A 11 13.09 -3.14 -14.58
CA HIS A 11 12.28 -2.04 -14.05
C HIS A 11 10.78 -2.37 -14.12
N LEU A 12 10.32 -2.98 -15.21
CA LEU A 12 8.91 -3.38 -15.35
C LEU A 12 8.54 -4.46 -14.34
N ARG A 13 9.37 -5.51 -14.20
CA ARG A 13 9.16 -6.59 -13.23
C ARG A 13 9.07 -6.04 -11.81
N ARG A 14 10.00 -5.13 -11.43
CA ARG A 14 9.94 -4.45 -10.13
C ARG A 14 8.64 -3.67 -9.96
N ALA A 15 8.24 -2.89 -10.96
CA ALA A 15 7.01 -2.09 -10.89
C ALA A 15 5.75 -2.96 -10.70
N VAL A 16 5.65 -4.08 -11.43
CA VAL A 16 4.54 -5.02 -11.30
C VAL A 16 4.55 -5.69 -9.94
N SER A 17 5.70 -6.16 -9.44
CA SER A 17 5.79 -6.77 -8.11
C SER A 17 5.38 -5.81 -6.99
N GLU A 18 5.84 -4.56 -7.05
CA GLU A 18 5.46 -3.50 -6.10
C GLU A 18 3.96 -3.18 -6.17
N TYR A 19 3.39 -3.15 -7.38
CA TYR A 19 1.96 -2.97 -7.58
C TYR A 19 1.14 -4.12 -6.97
N VAL A 20 1.52 -5.37 -7.22
CA VAL A 20 0.82 -6.55 -6.70
C VAL A 20 0.90 -6.60 -5.16
N ALA A 21 2.06 -6.31 -4.58
CA ALA A 21 2.23 -6.24 -3.14
C ALA A 21 1.36 -5.14 -2.51
N HIS A 22 1.34 -3.94 -3.12
CA HIS A 22 0.45 -2.85 -2.70
C HIS A 22 -1.02 -3.24 -2.81
N TYR A 23 -1.40 -3.81 -3.96
CA TYR A 23 -2.78 -4.17 -4.24
C TYR A 23 -3.32 -5.16 -3.22
N HIS A 24 -2.55 -6.19 -2.86
CA HIS A 24 -3.00 -7.20 -1.91
C HIS A 24 -2.87 -6.79 -0.45
N GLY A 25 -1.80 -6.07 -0.07
CA GLY A 25 -1.48 -5.81 1.34
C GLY A 25 -1.74 -4.39 1.86
N GLU A 26 -1.99 -3.42 0.97
CA GLU A 26 -2.01 -1.99 1.35
C GLU A 26 -3.20 -1.21 0.77
N ARG A 27 -3.88 -1.75 -0.25
CA ARG A 27 -5.03 -1.08 -0.86
C ARG A 27 -6.31 -1.36 -0.06
N ASN A 28 -6.72 -0.42 0.78
CA ASN A 28 -7.90 -0.53 1.64
C ASN A 28 -9.22 -0.75 0.86
N HIS A 29 -9.27 -0.47 -0.44
CA HIS A 29 -10.47 -0.59 -1.29
C HIS A 29 -10.64 -1.97 -1.96
N GLN A 30 -10.50 -3.07 -1.22
CA GLN A 30 -10.67 -4.44 -1.77
C GLN A 30 -12.12 -4.95 -1.79
N GLY A 31 -13.11 -4.10 -1.50
CA GLY A 31 -14.52 -4.41 -1.72
C GLY A 31 -15.31 -4.91 -0.51
N VAL A 32 -14.68 -5.17 0.65
CA VAL A 32 -15.39 -5.54 1.89
C VAL A 32 -15.12 -4.52 2.99
N GLY A 33 -16.07 -3.61 3.21
CA GLY A 33 -16.00 -2.64 4.31
C GLY A 33 -14.76 -1.74 4.32
N ASN A 34 -14.11 -1.56 3.17
CA ASN A 34 -12.84 -0.84 3.03
C ASN A 34 -11.71 -1.43 3.89
N ARG A 35 -11.74 -2.74 4.14
CA ARG A 35 -10.73 -3.50 4.89
C ARG A 35 -9.83 -4.28 3.94
N LEU A 36 -8.57 -4.44 4.34
CA LEU A 36 -7.62 -5.34 3.68
C LEU A 36 -8.04 -6.79 3.90
N LEU A 37 -8.16 -7.56 2.82
CA LEU A 37 -8.51 -8.99 2.84
C LEU A 37 -7.30 -9.84 3.24
N VAL A 38 -6.11 -9.44 2.81
CA VAL A 38 -4.84 -10.04 3.25
C VAL A 38 -4.27 -9.10 4.31
N THR A 39 -4.36 -9.50 5.58
CA THR A 39 -3.67 -8.78 6.66
C THR A 39 -2.17 -9.01 6.47
N ALA A 40 -1.49 -8.04 5.87
CA ALA A 40 -0.03 -8.02 5.83
C ALA A 40 0.51 -7.88 7.26
N GLU A 41 0.70 -9.00 7.95
CA GLU A 41 1.42 -9.25 9.22
C GLU A 41 1.11 -8.38 10.45
N GLN A 42 0.35 -7.31 10.30
CA GLN A 42 -0.12 -6.45 11.36
C GLN A 42 -1.63 -6.51 11.32
N PRO A 43 -2.27 -7.19 12.29
CA PRO A 43 -3.71 -7.04 12.43
C PRO A 43 -3.96 -5.55 12.53
N MET A 44 -4.89 -5.05 11.72
CA MET A 44 -5.46 -3.71 11.83
C MET A 44 -6.27 -3.67 13.15
N ARG A 45 -5.59 -3.90 14.29
CA ARG A 45 -6.10 -3.65 15.62
C ARG A 45 -6.53 -2.20 15.61
N SER A 46 -7.72 -1.93 16.18
CA SER A 46 -8.39 -0.63 16.18
C SER A 46 -7.38 0.50 16.20
N ALA A 47 -7.09 1.03 15.01
CA ALA A 47 -6.05 2.03 14.85
C ALA A 47 -6.39 3.18 15.78
N ASN A 48 -5.44 3.62 16.60
CA ASN A 48 -5.69 4.72 17.51
C ASN A 48 -6.13 5.93 16.66
N SER A 49 -7.36 6.40 16.84
CA SER A 49 -7.93 7.48 16.03
C SER A 49 -7.18 8.79 16.21
N ASN A 50 -6.40 8.91 17.28
CA ASN A 50 -5.59 10.08 17.63
C ASN A 50 -4.12 9.93 17.23
N ALA A 51 -3.71 8.77 16.71
CA ALA A 51 -2.34 8.60 16.22
C ALA A 51 -2.12 9.37 14.90
N PRO A 52 -0.90 9.89 14.67
CA PRO A 52 -0.53 10.49 13.39
C PRO A 52 -0.78 9.54 12.23
N VAL A 53 -1.26 10.08 11.11
CA VAL A 53 -1.34 9.34 9.85
C VAL A 53 0.06 9.26 9.27
N GLU A 54 0.57 8.05 9.10
CA GLU A 54 1.83 7.76 8.44
C GLU A 54 1.58 7.37 6.98
N ARG A 55 2.61 7.59 6.15
CA ARG A 55 2.57 7.31 4.71
C ARG A 55 3.75 6.42 4.34
N ARG A 56 3.47 5.26 3.75
CA ARG A 56 4.45 4.40 3.08
C ARG A 56 4.32 4.58 1.58
N GLU A 57 5.42 4.96 0.93
CA GLU A 57 5.48 5.17 -0.51
C GLU A 57 6.21 4.03 -1.21
N ARG A 58 5.75 3.66 -2.41
CA ARG A 58 6.46 2.81 -3.37
C ARG A 58 6.57 3.51 -4.71
N LEU A 59 7.58 3.16 -5.49
CA LEU A 59 7.79 3.65 -6.87
C LEU A 59 7.78 5.19 -6.96
N GLY A 60 8.49 5.88 -6.05
CA GLY A 60 8.59 7.34 -6.06
C GLY A 60 7.28 8.07 -5.77
N GLY A 61 6.41 7.48 -4.94
CA GLY A 61 5.11 8.07 -4.57
C GLY A 61 3.99 7.79 -5.57
N LEU A 62 4.22 6.92 -6.56
CA LEU A 62 3.15 6.43 -7.45
C LEU A 62 2.12 5.60 -6.67
N LEU A 63 2.58 4.79 -5.72
CA LEU A 63 1.72 4.00 -4.84
C LEU A 63 1.91 4.50 -3.41
N ASN A 64 0.80 4.88 -2.78
CA ASN A 64 0.78 5.38 -1.41
C ASN A 64 -0.10 4.48 -0.55
N PHE A 65 0.38 4.19 0.65
CA PHE A 65 -0.37 3.54 1.71
C PHE A 65 -0.40 4.44 2.93
N TYR A 66 -1.60 4.83 3.35
CA TYR A 66 -1.81 5.65 4.53
C TYR A 66 -2.33 4.76 5.65
N TYR A 67 -1.64 4.79 6.79
CA TYR A 67 -1.98 3.98 7.94
C TYR A 67 -1.72 4.76 9.23
N ARG A 68 -2.21 4.21 10.35
CA ARG A 68 -1.88 4.68 11.70
C ARG A 68 -1.32 3.49 12.46
N ARG A 69 -0.23 3.71 13.21
CA ARG A 69 0.34 2.64 14.02
C ARG A 69 -0.65 2.23 15.12
N ALA A 70 -0.72 0.93 15.38
CA ALA A 70 -1.37 0.44 16.58
C ALA A 70 -0.59 0.93 17.81
N ALA A 71 -1.32 1.22 18.89
CA ALA A 71 -0.73 1.47 20.20
C ALA A 71 -0.25 0.17 20.85
#